data_AF-A0A524M3Z6-F1
#
_entry.id   AF-A0A524M3Z6-F1
#
_cell.length_a   1.000
_cell.length_b   1.000
_cell.length_c   1.000
_cell.angle_alpha   90.00
_cell.angle_beta   90.00
_cell.angle_gamma   90.00
#
_symmetry.space_group_name_H-M   'P 1'
#
loop_
_entity.id
_entity.type
_entity.pdbx_description
1 polymer ?
#
loop_
_entity_poly.entity_id
_entity_poly.type
_entity_poly.pdbx_seq_one_letter_code
_entity_poly.pdbx_strand_id
1 'polypeptide(L)'
;MPHIRIENGGNTGGSALYGAFMAVKSGLFDCVGVYGWETMDNVTQSQGSEFIALASDTRYEALAGGIYPIYYAAMAYKFMKENGLTEEDFAMAAMKNRNYAADNEKSQWYRSDFTNPDSPYYKKELTVEDVMESRLISYPLKRLDCCLMSRGGAFALVTSEDWAKKHAPSNYVEIAGAGLSSCTIRAGDRIDFP
;
A
#
# COMPACT_ATOMS: atom_id res chain seq x y z
N MET A 1 13.44 0.46 -23.34
CA MET A 1 14.20 0.48 -22.08
C MET A 1 14.76 -0.91 -21.81
N PRO A 2 16.06 -1.09 -21.51
CA PRO A 2 16.56 -2.35 -20.94
C PRO A 2 15.84 -2.65 -19.62
N HIS A 3 15.80 -3.92 -19.19
CA HIS A 3 15.13 -4.28 -17.93
C HIS A 3 15.85 -3.62 -16.74
N ILE A 4 15.13 -2.77 -16.02
CA ILE A 4 15.60 -2.12 -14.78
C ILE A 4 14.68 -2.57 -13.64
N ARG A 5 15.27 -3.07 -12.57
CA ARG A 5 14.56 -3.35 -11.32
C ARG A 5 14.66 -2.13 -10.41
N ILE A 6 13.51 -1.64 -9.96
CA ILE A 6 13.40 -0.57 -8.97
C ILE A 6 12.88 -1.18 -7.66
N GLU A 7 13.35 -0.68 -6.54
CA GLU A 7 12.94 -1.07 -5.19
C GLU A 7 12.88 0.21 -4.34
N ASN A 8 11.76 0.39 -3.62
CA ASN A 8 11.49 1.52 -2.75
C ASN A 8 10.40 1.17 -1.71
N GLY A 9 10.55 0.02 -1.05
CA GLY A 9 9.58 -0.53 -0.11
C GLY A 9 8.18 -0.64 -0.70
N GLY A 10 7.17 -0.26 0.08
CA GLY A 10 5.77 -0.26 -0.36
C GLY A 10 5.47 0.66 -1.55
N ASN A 11 6.34 1.64 -1.86
CA ASN A 11 6.18 2.57 -2.99
C ASN A 11 6.91 2.10 -4.28
N THR A 12 7.39 0.85 -4.32
CA THR A 12 8.13 0.32 -5.47
C THR A 12 7.37 0.48 -6.80
N GLY A 13 6.07 0.16 -6.82
CA GLY A 13 5.24 0.32 -8.03
C GLY A 13 5.11 1.77 -8.49
N GLY A 14 4.94 2.72 -7.56
CA GLY A 14 4.90 4.15 -7.86
C GLY A 14 6.24 4.68 -8.37
N SER A 15 7.34 4.22 -7.79
CA SER A 15 8.70 4.57 -8.23
C SER A 15 9.01 4.02 -9.63
N ALA A 16 8.52 2.83 -9.95
CA ALA A 16 8.62 2.26 -11.29
C ALA A 16 7.81 3.06 -12.33
N LEU A 17 6.60 3.49 -11.97
CA LEU A 17 5.78 4.38 -12.80
C LEU A 17 6.47 5.73 -13.01
N TYR A 18 7.06 6.32 -11.96
CA TYR A 18 7.83 7.56 -12.02
C TYR A 18 9.04 7.43 -12.97
N GLY A 19 9.79 6.33 -12.87
CA GLY A 19 10.90 6.06 -13.77
C GLY A 19 10.48 5.97 -15.23
N ALA A 20 9.38 5.27 -15.52
CA ALA A 20 8.82 5.18 -16.87
C ALA A 20 8.28 6.52 -17.39
N PHE A 21 7.63 7.30 -16.53
CA PHE A 21 7.20 8.67 -16.85
C PHE A 21 8.39 9.53 -17.28
N MET A 22 9.49 9.53 -16.51
CA MET A 22 10.69 10.31 -16.84
C MET A 22 11.36 9.82 -18.13
N ALA A 23 11.39 8.51 -18.36
CA ALA A 23 11.96 7.90 -19.55
C ALA A 23 11.18 8.30 -20.82
N VAL A 24 9.85 8.39 -20.76
CA VAL A 24 9.02 8.86 -21.86
C VAL A 24 9.08 10.37 -22.01
N LYS A 25 8.94 11.12 -20.91
CA LYS A 25 8.89 12.58 -20.93
C LYS A 25 10.19 13.22 -21.43
N SER A 26 11.32 12.56 -21.20
CA SER A 26 12.63 12.98 -21.72
C SER A 26 12.84 12.71 -23.22
N GLY A 27 11.93 11.98 -23.88
CA GLY A 27 12.07 11.56 -25.27
C GLY A 27 13.04 10.38 -25.46
N LEU A 28 13.51 9.76 -24.39
CA LEU A 28 14.43 8.61 -24.48
C LEU A 28 13.73 7.36 -25.02
N PHE A 29 12.43 7.18 -24.73
CA PHE A 29 11.60 6.11 -25.26
C PHE A 29 10.17 6.60 -25.54
N ASP A 30 9.54 6.08 -26.60
CA ASP A 30 8.12 6.37 -26.88
C ASP A 30 7.15 5.46 -26.12
N CYS A 31 7.61 4.30 -25.65
CA CYS A 31 6.78 3.30 -24.98
C CYS A 31 7.62 2.49 -23.99
N VAL A 32 7.16 2.44 -22.74
CA VAL A 32 7.81 1.75 -21.62
C VAL A 32 6.78 0.91 -20.88
N GLY A 33 7.06 -0.39 -20.75
CA GLY A 33 6.28 -1.29 -19.91
C GLY A 33 6.71 -1.19 -18.45
N VAL A 34 5.72 -1.09 -17.57
CA VAL A 34 5.89 -1.10 -16.11
C VAL A 34 5.12 -2.29 -15.57
N TYR A 35 5.81 -3.25 -14.98
CA TYR A 35 5.17 -4.36 -14.26
C TYR A 35 5.67 -4.39 -12.82
N GLY A 36 4.76 -4.69 -11.90
CA GLY A 36 5.07 -4.95 -10.51
C GLY A 36 4.32 -6.19 -10.06
N TRP A 37 4.93 -7.00 -9.22
CA TRP A 37 4.32 -8.20 -8.67
C TRP A 37 4.90 -8.52 -7.30
N GLU A 38 4.14 -9.26 -6.50
CA GLU A 38 4.57 -9.74 -5.19
C GLU A 38 3.88 -11.08 -4.86
N THR A 39 4.59 -11.96 -4.15
CA THR A 39 4.08 -13.29 -3.73
C THR A 39 4.36 -13.52 -2.26
N MET A 40 3.69 -12.75 -1.40
CA MET A 40 3.88 -12.85 0.06
C MET A 40 3.38 -14.18 0.66
N ASP A 41 2.60 -14.95 -0.09
CA ASP A 41 2.02 -16.22 0.33
C ASP A 41 3.00 -17.41 0.23
N ASN A 42 4.20 -17.19 -0.30
CA ASN A 42 5.27 -18.20 -0.32
C ASN A 42 5.96 -18.38 1.04
N VAL A 43 5.63 -17.56 2.03
CA VAL A 43 6.19 -17.61 3.39
C VAL A 43 5.08 -17.55 4.44
N THR A 44 5.43 -17.93 5.67
CA THR A 44 4.50 -17.82 6.79
C THR A 44 4.16 -16.36 7.12
N GLN A 45 3.04 -16.14 7.82
CA GLN A 45 2.64 -14.80 8.23
C GLN A 45 3.75 -14.06 9.01
N SER A 46 4.45 -14.78 9.88
CA SER A 46 5.54 -14.23 10.70
C SER A 46 6.73 -13.81 9.84
N GLN A 47 7.16 -14.68 8.92
CA GLN A 47 8.28 -14.40 8.02
C GLN A 47 7.95 -13.24 7.05
N GLY A 48 6.72 -13.21 6.51
CA GLY A 48 6.28 -12.10 5.67
C GLY A 48 6.29 -10.77 6.43
N SER A 49 5.87 -10.78 7.70
CA SER A 49 5.89 -9.58 8.55
C SER A 49 7.32 -9.09 8.82
N GLU A 50 8.27 -10.00 9.01
CA GLU A 50 9.70 -9.70 9.15
C GLU A 50 10.28 -9.09 7.86
N PHE A 51 9.95 -9.66 6.70
CA PHE A 51 10.41 -9.13 5.41
C PHE A 51 9.88 -7.73 5.12
N ILE A 52 8.60 -7.45 5.41
CA ILE A 52 8.06 -6.08 5.31
C ILE A 52 8.82 -5.17 6.29
N ALA A 53 9.15 -5.64 7.49
CA ALA A 53 9.88 -4.85 8.48
C ALA A 53 11.27 -4.43 8.01
N LEU A 54 11.87 -5.08 7.01
CA LEU A 54 13.14 -4.64 6.42
C LEU A 54 13.05 -3.29 5.67
N ALA A 55 11.84 -2.79 5.38
CA ALA A 55 11.62 -1.44 4.87
C ALA A 55 11.74 -0.34 5.95
N SER A 56 11.86 -0.72 7.23
CA SER A 56 12.10 0.20 8.36
C SER A 56 13.59 0.37 8.66
N ASP A 57 13.94 1.20 9.66
CA ASP A 57 15.31 1.26 10.15
C ASP A 57 15.73 -0.08 10.77
N THR A 58 16.61 -0.81 10.07
CA THR A 58 17.04 -2.15 10.50
C THR A 58 17.98 -2.15 11.70
N ARG A 59 18.49 -0.98 12.13
CA ARG A 59 19.39 -0.87 13.29
C ARG A 59 18.64 -0.59 14.57
N TYR A 60 17.57 0.20 14.52
CA TYR A 60 16.87 0.68 15.71
C TYR A 60 15.39 0.27 15.76
N GLU A 61 14.70 0.25 14.62
CA GLU A 61 13.27 -0.02 14.57
C GLU A 61 12.99 -1.52 14.45
N ALA A 62 13.68 -2.23 13.55
CA ALA A 62 13.55 -3.68 13.40
C ALA A 62 13.72 -4.45 14.73
N LEU A 63 14.64 -3.99 15.59
CA LEU A 63 14.92 -4.61 16.89
C LEU A 63 13.80 -4.40 17.93
N ALA A 64 12.93 -3.41 17.74
CA ALA A 64 11.87 -3.07 18.69
C ALA A 64 10.66 -4.01 18.62
N GLY A 65 10.59 -4.90 17.62
CA GLY A 65 9.53 -5.90 17.53
C GLY A 65 9.39 -6.61 16.18
N GLY A 66 10.16 -6.21 15.16
CA GLY A 66 10.30 -6.98 13.92
C GLY A 66 9.02 -7.09 13.07
N ILE A 67 8.00 -6.28 13.35
CA ILE A 67 6.76 -6.25 12.57
C ILE A 67 6.41 -4.82 12.19
N TYR A 68 6.00 -4.63 10.94
CA TYR A 68 5.75 -3.31 10.37
C TYR A 68 4.64 -2.48 11.05
N PRO A 69 3.54 -3.09 11.57
CA PRO A 69 2.49 -2.33 12.26
C PRO A 69 2.97 -1.53 13.49
N ILE A 70 4.04 -1.96 14.17
CA ILE A 70 4.56 -1.23 15.34
C ILE A 70 5.04 0.18 14.96
N TYR A 71 5.66 0.34 13.78
CA TYR A 71 6.14 1.63 13.31
C TYR A 71 4.99 2.57 12.95
N TYR A 72 3.97 2.04 12.26
CA TYR A 72 2.77 2.81 11.95
C TYR A 72 1.96 3.14 13.20
N ALA A 73 1.97 2.29 14.22
CA ALA A 73 1.26 2.56 15.47
C ALA A 73 1.83 3.79 16.20
N ALA A 74 3.15 3.95 16.23
CA ALA A 74 3.79 5.15 16.79
C ALA A 74 3.40 6.42 16.03
N MET A 75 3.42 6.38 14.69
CA MET A 75 3.00 7.52 13.84
C MET A 75 1.50 7.83 14.02
N ALA A 76 0.65 6.81 13.98
CA ALA A 76 -0.79 6.95 14.17
C ALA A 76 -1.11 7.55 15.55
N TYR A 77 -0.44 7.10 16.61
CA TYR A 77 -0.65 7.64 17.95
C TYR A 77 -0.20 9.11 18.09
N LYS A 78 0.94 9.49 17.49
CA LYS A 78 1.37 10.90 17.42
C LYS A 78 0.33 11.73 16.68
N PHE A 79 -0.07 11.29 15.49
CA PHE A 79 -1.05 11.98 14.64
C PHE A 79 -2.40 12.15 15.35
N MET A 80 -2.86 11.12 16.08
CA MET A 80 -4.06 11.19 16.93
C MET A 80 -3.95 12.30 17.97
N LYS A 81 -2.86 12.35 18.72
CA LYS A 81 -2.67 13.35 19.77
C LYS A 81 -2.58 14.77 19.24
N GLU A 82 -1.85 14.97 18.15
CA GLU A 82 -1.62 16.31 17.59
C GLU A 82 -2.87 16.89 16.93
N ASN A 83 -3.76 16.03 16.40
CA ASN A 83 -4.94 16.44 15.66
C ASN A 83 -6.25 16.21 16.44
N GLY A 84 -6.19 15.69 17.67
CA GLY A 84 -7.37 15.40 18.49
C GLY A 84 -8.27 14.30 17.91
N LEU A 85 -7.68 13.33 17.21
CA LEU A 85 -8.40 12.21 16.60
C LEU A 85 -8.53 11.03 17.57
N THR A 86 -9.55 10.22 17.36
CA THR A 86 -9.83 9.00 18.13
C THR A 86 -9.57 7.74 17.30
N GLU A 87 -9.63 6.57 17.94
CA GLU A 87 -9.45 5.29 17.24
C GLU A 87 -10.58 5.05 16.22
N GLU A 88 -11.78 5.56 16.52
CA GLU A 88 -12.95 5.55 15.65
C GLU A 88 -12.70 6.31 14.33
N ASP A 89 -11.90 7.38 14.35
CA ASP A 89 -11.54 8.11 13.13
C ASP A 89 -10.74 7.24 12.15
N PHE A 90 -9.83 6.41 12.66
CA PHE A 90 -9.09 5.43 11.87
C PHE A 90 -10.00 4.29 11.42
N ALA A 91 -10.87 3.83 12.32
CA ALA A 91 -11.83 2.78 12.04
C ALA A 91 -12.78 3.13 10.89
N MET A 92 -13.20 4.40 10.77
CA MET A 92 -13.99 4.89 9.64
C MET A 92 -13.28 4.67 8.29
N ALA A 93 -11.97 4.89 8.23
CA ALA A 93 -11.18 4.65 7.02
C ALA A 93 -11.08 3.16 6.69
N ALA A 94 -10.83 2.32 7.70
CA ALA A 94 -10.78 0.87 7.57
C ALA A 94 -12.10 0.25 7.11
N MET A 95 -13.22 0.71 7.69
CA MET A 95 -14.59 0.34 7.35
C MET A 95 -14.89 0.69 5.89
N LYS A 96 -14.72 1.97 5.52
CA LYS A 96 -14.95 2.46 4.15
C LYS A 96 -14.18 1.65 3.11
N ASN A 97 -12.88 1.45 3.33
CA ASN A 97 -12.02 0.78 2.37
C ASN A 97 -12.41 -0.69 2.17
N ARG A 98 -12.82 -1.40 3.22
CA ARG A 98 -13.27 -2.80 3.10
C ARG A 98 -14.64 -2.93 2.48
N ASN A 99 -15.57 -2.05 2.81
CA ASN A 99 -16.89 -2.06 2.18
C ASN A 99 -16.77 -1.79 0.67
N TYR A 100 -15.92 -0.85 0.24
CA TYR A 100 -15.62 -0.71 -1.21
C TYR A 100 -14.89 -1.91 -1.80
N ALA A 101 -13.99 -2.56 -1.04
CA ALA A 101 -13.31 -3.76 -1.52
C ALA A 101 -14.27 -4.94 -1.69
N ALA A 102 -15.39 -4.98 -0.95
CA ALA A 102 -16.44 -5.99 -1.06
C ALA A 102 -17.21 -5.92 -2.40
N ASP A 103 -17.12 -4.81 -3.13
CA ASP A 103 -17.70 -4.66 -4.47
C ASP A 103 -16.71 -4.98 -5.60
N ASN A 104 -15.47 -5.38 -5.27
CA ASN A 104 -14.43 -5.64 -6.25
C ASN A 104 -13.95 -7.10 -6.17
N GLU A 105 -14.36 -7.91 -7.15
CA GLU A 105 -14.00 -9.33 -7.25
C GLU A 105 -12.49 -9.59 -7.36
N LYS A 106 -11.69 -8.59 -7.71
CA LYS A 106 -10.22 -8.68 -7.76
C LYS A 106 -9.57 -8.39 -6.41
N SER A 107 -10.28 -7.78 -5.48
CA SER A 107 -9.74 -7.44 -4.17
C SER A 107 -9.49 -8.70 -3.34
N GLN A 108 -8.44 -8.68 -2.52
CA GLN A 108 -8.18 -9.80 -1.61
C GLN A 108 -9.27 -9.91 -0.55
N TRP A 109 -9.81 -8.78 -0.06
CA TRP A 109 -10.90 -8.77 0.93
C TRP A 109 -12.13 -9.51 0.41
N TYR A 110 -12.54 -9.23 -0.83
CA TYR A 110 -13.63 -9.94 -1.50
C TYR A 110 -13.37 -11.44 -1.50
N ARG A 111 -12.21 -11.84 -2.03
CA ARG A 111 -11.82 -13.25 -2.24
C ARG A 111 -11.53 -14.03 -0.96
N SER A 112 -11.40 -13.35 0.18
CA SER A 112 -11.07 -13.96 1.47
C SER A 112 -12.23 -13.77 2.44
N ASP A 113 -12.14 -12.78 3.33
CA ASP A 113 -13.07 -12.60 4.44
C ASP A 113 -14.53 -12.38 3.99
N PHE A 114 -14.77 -11.66 2.88
CA PHE A 114 -16.15 -11.34 2.48
C PHE A 114 -16.90 -12.52 1.84
N THR A 115 -16.24 -13.37 1.04
CA THR A 115 -16.90 -14.51 0.39
C THR A 115 -16.67 -15.85 1.09
N ASN A 116 -15.86 -15.93 2.15
CA ASN A 116 -15.62 -17.16 2.89
C ASN A 116 -16.72 -17.41 3.95
N PRO A 117 -17.51 -18.50 3.86
CA PRO A 117 -18.53 -18.83 4.85
C PRO A 117 -18.02 -19.01 6.29
N ASP A 118 -16.73 -19.34 6.46
CA ASP A 118 -16.10 -19.51 7.77
C ASP A 118 -15.60 -18.19 8.38
N SER A 119 -15.65 -17.08 7.63
CA SER A 119 -15.25 -15.77 8.13
C SER A 119 -16.40 -15.13 8.92
N PRO A 120 -16.13 -14.49 10.08
CA PRO A 120 -17.14 -13.70 10.79
C PRO A 120 -17.62 -12.48 9.98
N TYR A 121 -16.99 -12.19 8.83
CA TYR A 121 -17.32 -11.10 7.93
C TYR A 121 -18.02 -11.59 6.64
N TYR A 122 -18.45 -12.85 6.58
CA TYR A 122 -19.10 -13.43 5.40
C TYR A 122 -20.32 -12.61 4.95
N LYS A 123 -20.22 -12.02 3.75
CA LYS A 123 -21.23 -11.15 3.13
C LYS A 123 -21.75 -10.05 4.06
N LYS A 124 -20.91 -9.60 4.99
CA LYS A 124 -21.25 -8.60 6.00
C LYS A 124 -20.69 -7.24 5.58
N GLU A 125 -21.54 -6.21 5.65
CA GLU A 125 -21.09 -4.82 5.62
C GLU A 125 -20.47 -4.48 6.99
N LEU A 126 -19.21 -4.04 6.99
CA LEU A 126 -18.49 -3.73 8.22
C LEU A 126 -18.98 -2.41 8.82
N THR A 127 -19.03 -2.35 10.15
CA THR A 127 -19.24 -1.11 10.92
C THR A 127 -17.96 -0.64 11.61
N VAL A 128 -18.01 0.55 12.22
CA VAL A 128 -16.90 1.06 13.07
C VAL A 128 -16.69 0.14 14.28
N GLU A 129 -17.78 -0.31 14.91
CA GLU A 129 -17.74 -1.21 16.06
C GLU A 129 -17.03 -2.52 15.72
N ASP A 130 -17.26 -3.10 14.54
CA ASP A 130 -16.55 -4.30 14.08
C ASP A 130 -15.03 -4.10 14.03
N VAL A 131 -14.58 -2.92 13.59
CA VAL A 131 -13.16 -2.56 13.56
C VAL A 131 -12.63 -2.41 14.99
N MET A 132 -13.37 -1.70 15.84
CA MET A 132 -13.01 -1.45 17.25
C MET A 132 -12.91 -2.72 18.08
N GLU A 133 -13.77 -3.71 17.84
CA GLU A 133 -13.77 -5.01 18.50
C GLU A 133 -12.74 -5.99 17.91
N SER A 134 -12.14 -5.66 16.77
CA SER A 134 -11.14 -6.52 16.15
C SER A 134 -9.84 -6.58 16.97
N ARG A 135 -9.13 -7.70 16.87
CA ARG A 135 -7.93 -7.97 17.67
C ARG A 135 -6.91 -6.82 17.61
N LEU A 136 -6.53 -6.28 18.75
CA LEU A 136 -5.44 -5.31 18.87
C LEU A 136 -4.12 -5.91 18.38
N ILE A 137 -3.40 -5.19 17.53
CA ILE A 137 -2.08 -5.60 17.00
C ILE A 137 -0.98 -4.79 17.69
N SER A 138 -1.09 -3.46 17.63
CA SER A 138 -0.18 -2.53 18.28
C SER A 138 -0.93 -1.22 18.47
N TYR A 139 -1.21 -0.84 19.71
CA TYR A 139 -2.05 0.31 20.01
C TYR A 139 -1.56 1.57 19.27
N PRO A 140 -2.44 2.24 18.48
CA PRO A 140 -3.90 2.11 18.40
C PRO A 140 -4.44 1.12 17.35
N LEU A 141 -3.59 0.49 16.56
CA LEU A 141 -3.95 -0.32 15.40
C LEU A 141 -4.47 -1.71 15.79
N LYS A 142 -5.64 -2.06 15.25
CA LYS A 142 -6.28 -3.38 15.35
C LYS A 142 -6.10 -4.15 14.04
N ARG A 143 -6.54 -5.40 14.02
CA ARG A 143 -6.44 -6.29 12.85
C ARG A 143 -7.08 -5.64 11.64
N LEU A 144 -8.26 -5.03 11.82
CA LEU A 144 -8.94 -4.37 10.71
C LEU A 144 -8.28 -3.02 10.35
N ASP A 145 -7.41 -2.41 11.15
CA ASP A 145 -6.65 -1.24 10.67
C ASP A 145 -5.48 -1.64 9.75
N CYS A 146 -5.03 -2.89 9.83
CA CYS A 146 -3.89 -3.39 9.07
C CYS A 146 -4.26 -3.84 7.66
N CYS A 147 -3.36 -3.57 6.70
CA CYS A 147 -3.46 -4.12 5.35
C CYS A 147 -3.26 -5.64 5.36
N LEU A 148 -3.73 -6.29 4.29
CA LEU A 148 -3.55 -7.73 4.09
C LEU A 148 -2.19 -8.01 3.47
N MET A 149 -1.60 -9.15 3.78
CA MET A 149 -0.47 -9.66 3.00
C MET A 149 -1.00 -10.35 1.75
N SER A 150 -0.59 -9.87 0.59
CA SER A 150 -1.21 -10.18 -0.69
C SER A 150 -0.25 -10.88 -1.63
N ARG A 151 -0.82 -11.69 -2.53
CA ARG A 151 -0.19 -12.01 -3.82
C ARG A 151 -0.87 -11.19 -4.90
N GLY A 152 -0.12 -10.73 -5.88
CA GLY A 152 -0.71 -10.02 -7.01
C GLY A 152 0.32 -9.43 -7.94
N GLY A 153 -0.18 -8.84 -9.02
CA GLY A 153 0.64 -8.09 -9.95
C GLY A 153 -0.20 -7.10 -10.75
N ALA A 154 0.47 -6.08 -11.27
CA ALA A 154 -0.10 -5.06 -12.10
C ALA A 154 0.87 -4.77 -13.26
N PHE A 155 0.30 -4.35 -14.39
CA PHE A 155 1.05 -3.91 -15.56
C PHE A 155 0.43 -2.65 -16.13
N ALA A 156 1.28 -1.73 -16.58
CA ALA A 156 0.89 -0.52 -17.30
C ALA A 156 1.87 -0.28 -18.46
N LEU A 157 1.36 0.31 -19.53
CA LEU A 157 2.18 0.92 -20.57
C LEU A 157 2.19 2.42 -20.35
N VAL A 158 3.38 3.00 -20.26
CA VAL A 158 3.58 4.45 -20.25
C VAL A 158 4.14 4.83 -21.60
N THR A 159 3.50 5.78 -22.28
CA THR A 159 3.81 6.06 -23.68
C THR A 159 3.81 7.56 -23.96
N SER A 160 4.45 7.95 -25.06
CA SER A 160 4.27 9.28 -25.62
C SER A 160 2.82 9.43 -26.10
N GLU A 161 2.36 10.68 -26.19
CA GLU A 161 0.99 10.98 -26.61
C GLU A 161 0.76 10.55 -28.06
N ASP A 162 1.74 10.76 -28.95
CA ASP A 162 1.67 10.32 -30.34
C ASP A 162 1.57 8.80 -30.46
N TRP A 163 2.32 8.07 -29.62
CA TRP A 163 2.21 6.61 -29.57
C TRP A 163 0.82 6.18 -29.10
N ALA A 164 0.29 6.80 -28.04
CA ALA A 164 -1.05 6.49 -27.52
C ALA A 164 -2.15 6.78 -28.56
N LYS A 165 -2.11 7.94 -29.22
CA LYS A 165 -3.04 8.32 -30.29
C LYS A 165 -3.00 7.33 -31.45
N LYS A 166 -1.81 6.83 -31.81
CA LYS A 166 -1.65 5.86 -32.90
C LYS A 166 -2.18 4.47 -32.55
N HIS A 167 -1.98 3.99 -31.33
CA HIS A 167 -2.22 2.58 -30.98
C HIS A 167 -3.43 2.34 -30.07
N ALA A 168 -3.88 3.36 -29.34
CA ALA A 168 -5.01 3.28 -28.40
C ALA A 168 -5.84 4.58 -28.37
N PRO A 169 -6.25 5.16 -29.52
CA PRO A 169 -6.78 6.54 -29.62
C PRO A 169 -7.96 6.89 -28.71
N SER A 170 -8.72 5.90 -28.23
CA SER A 170 -9.89 6.07 -27.35
C SER A 170 -9.72 5.40 -25.99
N ASN A 171 -8.53 4.88 -25.66
CA ASN A 171 -8.29 4.08 -24.47
C ASN A 171 -6.92 4.38 -23.85
N TYR A 172 -6.71 5.63 -23.47
CA TYR A 172 -5.58 6.06 -22.66
C TYR A 172 -6.00 7.13 -21.66
N VAL A 173 -5.19 7.30 -20.62
CA VAL A 173 -5.30 8.39 -19.66
C VAL A 173 -4.00 9.17 -19.64
N GLU A 174 -4.10 10.49 -19.46
CA GLU A 174 -2.93 11.36 -19.43
C GLU A 174 -2.35 11.47 -18.02
N ILE A 175 -1.03 11.33 -17.91
CA ILE A 175 -0.31 11.60 -16.67
C ILE A 175 0.00 13.10 -16.63
N ALA A 176 -0.83 13.86 -15.92
CA ALA A 176 -0.70 15.32 -15.79
C ALA A 176 0.61 15.74 -15.08
N GLY A 177 1.13 14.90 -14.18
CA GLY A 177 2.38 15.14 -13.47
C GLY A 177 2.81 13.96 -12.61
N ALA A 178 4.09 13.91 -12.26
CA ALA A 178 4.65 12.92 -11.36
C ALA A 178 5.69 13.56 -10.44
N GLY A 179 5.64 13.24 -9.14
CA GLY A 179 6.56 13.74 -8.13
C GLY A 179 7.01 12.62 -7.21
N LEU A 180 8.27 12.68 -6.77
CA LEU A 180 8.85 11.75 -5.82
C LEU A 180 9.59 12.56 -4.76
N SER A 181 9.44 12.19 -3.49
CA SER A 181 10.18 12.77 -2.38
C SER A 181 10.68 11.66 -1.46
N SER A 182 11.66 11.98 -0.64
CA SER A 182 12.18 11.12 0.41
C SER A 182 12.19 11.87 1.74
N CYS A 183 12.15 11.11 2.83
CA CYS A 183 12.22 11.62 4.20
C CYS A 183 13.12 10.69 5.03
N THR A 184 13.36 11.04 6.29
CA THR A 184 14.10 10.20 7.24
C THR A 184 13.37 8.87 7.43
N ILE A 185 14.13 7.77 7.40
CA ILE A 185 13.57 6.42 7.51
C ILE A 185 12.94 6.17 8.87
N ARG A 186 13.66 6.56 9.94
CA ARG A 186 13.26 6.36 11.32
C ARG A 186 12.17 7.33 11.72
N ALA A 187 11.06 6.81 12.25
CA ALA A 187 9.93 7.61 12.71
C ALA A 187 10.34 8.59 13.84
N GLY A 188 11.25 8.17 14.71
CA GLY A 188 11.79 9.01 15.79
C GLY A 188 12.57 10.26 15.33
N ASP A 189 13.03 10.29 14.08
CA ASP A 189 13.76 11.44 13.52
C ASP A 189 12.80 12.44 12.83
N ARG A 190 11.49 12.15 12.80
CA ARG A 190 10.43 13.00 12.23
C ARG A 190 9.78 13.85 13.33
N ILE A 191 10.57 14.75 13.91
CA ILE A 191 10.11 15.59 15.02
C ILE A 191 9.03 16.57 14.53
N ASP A 192 9.32 17.27 13.43
CA ASP A 192 8.46 18.34 12.88
C ASP A 192 7.55 17.89 11.72
N PHE A 193 7.59 16.61 11.35
CA PHE A 193 6.74 16.03 10.32
C PHE A 193 5.55 15.31 10.99
N PRO A 194 4.31 15.44 10.49
CA PRO A 194 3.21 14.57 10.89
C PRO A 194 3.54 13.09 10.60
#